data_AF-A0A7V4GV59-F1
#
_entry.id   AF-A0A7V4GV59-F1
#
_cell.length_a   1.000
_cell.length_b   1.000
_cell.length_c   1.000
_cell.angle_alpha   90.00
_cell.angle_beta   90.00
_cell.angle_gamma   90.00
#
_symmetry.space_group_name_H-M   'P 1'
#
loop_
_entity.id
_entity.type
_entity.pdbx_description
1 polymer ?
#
loop_
_entity_poly.entity_id
_entity_poly.type
_entity_poly.pdbx_seq_one_letter_code
_entity_poly.pdbx_strand_id
1 'polypeptide(L)'
;MKRLMIVMLGMLLIVSCRPKRHEIPVPQGKLNLTILRLDQDLFNLAPDPDSIRSALPALREKYGEFLEAYSQYVLQIGKTSDPLYPELLITFLTDRSVFELKQASDSVFADFTPVQRRLEFAW
;
A
#
# COMPACT_ATOMS: atom_id res chain seq x y z
N MET A 1 -54.75 8.14 12.47
CA MET A 1 -53.51 7.44 12.92
C MET A 1 -52.58 7.07 11.75
N LYS A 2 -53.04 6.38 10.70
CA LYS A 2 -52.20 5.98 9.53
C LYS A 2 -51.51 7.15 8.79
N ARG A 3 -52.20 8.28 8.63
CA ARG A 3 -51.62 9.50 8.03
C ARG A 3 -50.56 10.17 8.92
N LEU A 4 -50.68 10.02 10.25
CA LEU A 4 -49.70 10.56 11.20
C LEU A 4 -48.39 9.74 11.17
N MET A 5 -48.49 8.41 11.02
CA MET A 5 -47.32 7.53 10.87
C MET A 5 -46.50 7.82 9.61
N ILE A 6 -47.17 8.11 8.49
CA ILE A 6 -46.48 8.41 7.22
C ILE A 6 -45.69 9.72 7.34
N VAL A 7 -46.25 10.72 8.02
CA VAL A 7 -45.57 12.00 8.27
C VAL A 7 -44.37 11.81 9.21
N MET A 8 -44.52 10.99 10.26
CA MET A 8 -43.43 10.70 11.19
C MET A 8 -42.28 9.93 10.52
N LEU A 9 -42.60 8.98 9.64
CA LEU A 9 -41.60 8.21 8.87
C LEU A 9 -40.85 9.09 7.86
N GLY A 10 -41.54 10.03 7.21
CA GLY A 10 -40.90 11.01 6.32
C GLY A 10 -39.96 11.96 7.07
N MET A 11 -40.31 12.33 8.31
CA MET A 11 -39.50 13.23 9.14
C MET A 11 -38.22 12.57 9.68
N LEU A 12 -38.19 11.23 9.81
CA LEU A 12 -36.99 10.49 10.21
C LEU A 12 -35.93 10.45 9.08
N LEU A 13 -36.35 10.42 7.82
CA LEU A 13 -35.44 10.29 6.67
C LEU A 13 -34.61 11.55 6.42
N ILE A 14 -35.10 12.74 6.80
CA ILE A 14 -34.38 14.01 6.62
C ILE A 14 -33.27 14.26 7.67
N VAL A 15 -33.24 13.53 8.78
CA VAL A 15 -32.23 13.71 9.84
C VAL A 15 -30.97 12.85 9.59
N SER A 16 -31.04 11.85 8.72
CA SER A 16 -29.96 10.90 8.46
C SER A 16 -28.87 11.42 7.50
N CYS A 17 -29.19 12.39 6.64
CA CYS A 17 -28.22 13.01 5.73
C CYS A 17 -27.50 14.19 6.40
N ARG A 18 -26.54 13.91 7.28
CA ARG A 18 -25.44 14.85 7.53
C ARG A 18 -24.13 14.20 7.09
N PRO A 19 -23.54 14.59 5.95
CA PRO A 19 -22.20 14.16 5.62
C PRO A 19 -21.26 14.77 6.67
N LYS A 20 -20.86 13.96 7.66
CA LYS A 20 -19.72 14.29 8.51
C LYS A 20 -18.46 14.17 7.65
N ARG A 21 -18.20 15.19 6.84
CA ARG A 21 -16.90 15.35 6.19
C ARG A 21 -15.91 15.59 7.33
N HIS A 22 -15.04 14.62 7.57
CA HIS A 22 -13.93 14.84 8.49
C HIS A 22 -13.04 15.88 7.82
N GLU A 23 -13.14 17.12 8.30
CA GLU A 23 -12.19 18.17 7.97
C GLU A 23 -10.91 17.83 8.73
N ILE A 24 -10.12 16.95 8.13
CA ILE A 24 -8.78 16.66 8.62
C ILE A 24 -7.97 17.93 8.31
N PRO A 25 -7.44 18.66 9.31
CA PRO A 25 -6.61 19.81 9.05
C PRO A 25 -5.38 19.36 8.27
N VAL A 26 -5.34 19.74 7.00
CA VAL A 26 -4.20 19.46 6.14
C VAL A 26 -3.15 20.53 6.42
N PRO A 27 -1.89 20.15 6.70
CA PRO A 27 -0.82 21.12 6.85
C PRO A 27 -0.74 22.02 5.62
N GLN A 28 -0.83 23.34 5.80
CA GLN A 28 -0.65 24.26 4.68
C GLN A 28 0.84 24.41 4.39
N GLY A 29 1.24 24.14 3.14
CA GLY A 29 2.62 24.28 2.67
C GLY A 29 3.30 22.96 2.33
N LYS A 30 4.62 23.02 2.07
CA LYS A 30 5.42 21.87 1.65
C LYS A 30 5.47 20.82 2.77
N LEU A 31 4.94 19.63 2.50
CA LEU A 31 5.10 18.48 3.38
C LEU A 31 6.48 17.86 3.14
N ASN A 32 7.23 17.55 4.21
CA ASN A 32 8.49 16.81 4.08
C ASN A 32 8.18 15.31 4.16
N LEU A 33 8.17 14.65 3.01
CA LEU A 33 7.83 13.25 2.87
C LEU A 33 9.06 12.43 2.54
N THR A 34 9.16 11.22 3.08
CA THR A 34 10.13 10.22 2.61
C THR A 34 9.36 9.07 1.98
N ILE A 35 9.66 8.75 0.72
CA ILE A 35 9.04 7.62 0.04
C ILE A 35 9.91 6.38 0.24
N LEU A 36 9.31 5.35 0.83
CA LEU A 36 9.93 4.05 0.97
C LEU A 36 9.58 3.19 -0.25
N ARG A 37 10.60 2.70 -0.95
CA ARG A 37 10.47 1.95 -2.21
C ARG A 37 10.62 0.45 -1.94
N LEU A 38 9.56 -0.19 -1.43
CA LEU A 38 9.55 -1.63 -1.16
C LEU A 38 9.90 -2.45 -2.41
N ASP A 39 9.43 -2.01 -3.58
CA ASP A 39 9.75 -2.62 -4.86
C ASP A 39 11.26 -2.64 -5.13
N GLN A 40 11.97 -1.54 -4.86
CA GLN A 40 13.42 -1.50 -5.06
C GLN A 40 14.12 -2.34 -4.00
N ASP A 41 13.71 -2.25 -2.74
CA ASP A 41 14.32 -3.03 -1.66
C ASP A 41 14.17 -4.54 -1.87
N LEU A 42 13.03 -5.01 -2.38
CA LEU A 42 12.82 -6.43 -2.68
C LEU A 42 13.67 -6.89 -3.87
N PHE A 43 13.65 -6.14 -4.98
CA PHE A 43 14.31 -6.57 -6.21
C PHE A 43 15.82 -6.31 -6.23
N ASN A 44 16.34 -5.43 -5.37
CA ASN A 44 17.78 -5.26 -5.18
C ASN A 44 18.42 -6.45 -4.42
N LEU A 45 17.61 -7.28 -3.75
CA LEU A 45 18.07 -8.52 -3.12
C LEU A 45 18.13 -9.69 -4.12
N ALA A 46 17.39 -9.61 -5.22
CA ALA A 46 17.44 -10.62 -6.27
C ALA A 46 18.77 -10.51 -7.06
N PRO A 47 19.36 -11.63 -7.52
CA PRO A 47 18.77 -12.97 -7.65
C PRO A 47 19.15 -13.96 -6.53
N ASP A 48 19.87 -13.54 -5.49
CA ASP A 48 20.45 -14.46 -4.52
C ASP A 48 19.42 -14.90 -3.44
N PRO A 49 19.03 -16.19 -3.41
CA PRO A 49 18.08 -16.69 -2.41
C PRO A 49 18.55 -16.50 -0.96
N ASP A 50 19.86 -16.57 -0.70
CA ASP A 50 20.40 -16.44 0.65
C ASP A 50 20.35 -14.98 1.12
N SER A 51 20.63 -14.03 0.22
CA SER A 51 20.41 -12.59 0.46
C SER A 51 18.94 -12.28 0.78
N ILE A 52 17.99 -12.88 0.06
CA ILE A 52 16.55 -12.70 0.33
C ILE A 52 16.20 -13.20 1.74
N ARG A 53 16.61 -14.42 2.10
CA ARG A 53 16.32 -15.00 3.43
C ARG A 53 16.91 -14.17 4.57
N SER A 54 18.16 -13.75 4.43
CA SER A 54 18.87 -12.98 5.45
C SER A 54 18.34 -11.55 5.63
N ALA A 55 17.75 -10.97 4.58
CA ALA A 55 17.16 -9.63 4.63
C ALA A 55 15.75 -9.58 5.23
N LEU A 56 15.04 -10.71 5.34
CA LEU A 56 13.64 -10.75 5.82
C LEU A 56 13.42 -10.09 7.20
N PRO A 57 14.27 -10.31 8.22
CA PRO A 57 14.11 -9.62 9.50
C PRO A 57 14.16 -8.10 9.36
N ALA A 58 15.12 -7.58 8.57
CA ALA A 58 15.27 -6.14 8.33
C ALA A 58 14.11 -5.57 7.50
N LEU A 59 13.60 -6.31 6.51
CA LEU A 59 12.42 -5.91 5.74
C LEU A 59 11.16 -5.84 6.61
N ARG A 60 10.97 -6.81 7.50
CA ARG A 60 9.84 -6.81 8.45
C ARG A 60 9.94 -5.64 9.42
N GLU A 61 11.13 -5.31 9.90
CA GLU A 61 11.34 -4.14 10.76
C GLU A 61 11.07 -2.82 10.01
N LYS A 62 11.57 -2.70 8.78
CA LYS A 62 11.43 -1.47 7.97
C LYS A 62 10.00 -1.20 7.50
N TYR A 63 9.25 -2.25 7.14
CA TYR A 63 7.95 -2.11 6.48
C TYR A 63 6.75 -2.57 7.33
N GLY A 64 6.97 -3.37 8.39
CA GLY A 64 5.93 -3.78 9.32
C GLY A 64 4.66 -4.32 8.65
N GLU A 65 3.50 -3.81 9.06
CA GLU A 65 2.19 -4.22 8.54
C GLU A 65 2.01 -3.96 7.03
N PHE A 66 2.74 -3.00 6.47
CA PHE A 66 2.69 -2.75 5.03
C PHE A 66 3.24 -3.94 4.25
N LEU A 67 4.35 -4.55 4.69
CA LEU A 67 4.89 -5.74 4.05
C LEU A 67 3.91 -6.91 4.13
N GLU A 68 3.23 -7.08 5.26
CA GLU A 68 2.21 -8.11 5.44
C GLU A 68 1.05 -7.94 4.45
N ALA A 69 0.47 -6.73 4.39
CA ALA A 69 -0.62 -6.42 3.48
C ALA A 69 -0.20 -6.54 2.01
N TYR A 70 0.99 -6.04 1.67
CA TYR A 70 1.51 -6.11 0.31
C TYR A 70 1.74 -7.56 -0.13
N SER A 71 2.31 -8.38 0.75
CA SER A 71 2.55 -9.81 0.49
C SER A 71 1.25 -10.58 0.28
N GLN A 72 0.24 -10.33 1.11
CA GLN A 72 -1.01 -11.06 1.05
C GLN A 72 -1.90 -10.62 -0.11
N TYR A 73 -1.98 -9.32 -0.39
CA TYR A 73 -2.98 -8.77 -1.30
C TYR A 73 -2.44 -8.32 -2.65
N VAL A 74 -1.17 -7.90 -2.72
CA VAL A 74 -0.55 -7.45 -3.98
C VAL A 74 0.27 -8.57 -4.61
N LEU A 75 1.20 -9.16 -3.86
CA LEU A 75 2.00 -10.29 -4.35
C LEU A 75 1.21 -11.61 -4.36
N GLN A 76 0.20 -11.72 -3.48
CA GLN A 76 -0.63 -12.91 -3.31
C GLN A 76 0.18 -14.18 -2.97
N ILE A 77 1.30 -14.01 -2.26
CA ILE A 77 2.19 -15.10 -1.81
C ILE A 77 1.94 -15.53 -0.36
N GLY A 78 0.94 -14.93 0.29
CA GLY A 78 0.56 -15.26 1.67
C GLY A 78 1.15 -14.32 2.72
N LYS A 79 1.16 -14.81 3.97
CA LYS A 79 1.54 -14.04 5.16
C LYS A 79 3.04 -14.07 5.38
N THR A 80 3.61 -12.98 5.86
CA THR A 80 5.05 -12.92 6.15
C THR A 80 5.44 -13.82 7.32
N SER A 81 4.48 -14.21 8.18
CA SER A 81 4.70 -15.13 9.31
C SER A 81 4.69 -16.61 8.93
N ASP A 82 4.33 -16.96 7.70
CA ASP A 82 4.31 -18.35 7.24
C ASP A 82 5.74 -18.90 7.12
N PRO A 83 6.03 -20.11 7.65
CA PRO A 83 7.33 -20.76 7.46
C PRO A 83 7.78 -20.88 5.99
N LEU A 84 6.84 -20.98 5.05
CA LEU A 84 7.10 -21.08 3.61
C LEU A 84 7.28 -19.73 2.91
N TYR A 85 6.98 -18.62 3.59
CA TYR A 85 7.06 -17.28 3.02
C TYR A 85 8.40 -16.97 2.32
N PRO A 86 9.58 -17.31 2.89
CA PRO A 86 10.85 -17.06 2.23
C PRO A 86 10.94 -17.72 0.86
N GLU A 87 10.52 -18.98 0.73
CA GLU A 87 10.57 -19.73 -0.53
C GLU A 87 9.60 -19.15 -1.57
N LEU A 88 8.40 -18.76 -1.13
CA LEU A 88 7.41 -18.15 -2.00
C LEU A 88 7.86 -16.78 -2.51
N LEU A 89 8.51 -15.98 -1.65
CA LEU A 89 9.09 -14.70 -2.05
C LEU A 89 10.25 -14.90 -3.02
N ILE A 90 11.15 -15.86 -2.78
CA ILE A 90 12.23 -16.21 -3.72
C ILE A 90 11.63 -16.60 -5.07
N THR A 91 10.63 -17.49 -5.08
CA THR A 91 9.95 -17.92 -6.30
C THR A 91 9.35 -16.75 -7.06
N PHE A 92 8.69 -15.83 -6.36
CA PHE A 92 8.11 -14.63 -6.96
C PHE A 92 9.18 -13.71 -7.56
N LEU A 93 10.24 -13.38 -6.81
CA LEU A 93 11.28 -12.43 -7.25
C LEU A 93 12.18 -13.00 -8.35
N THR A 94 12.28 -14.32 -8.48
CA THR A 94 13.06 -15.00 -9.52
C THR A 94 12.22 -15.41 -10.73
N ASP A 95 10.89 -15.23 -10.68
CA ASP A 95 10.03 -15.46 -11.84
C ASP A 95 10.35 -14.45 -12.96
N ARG A 96 10.50 -14.99 -14.17
CA ARG A 96 10.88 -14.18 -15.33
C ARG A 96 9.84 -13.11 -15.68
N SER A 97 8.56 -13.44 -15.61
CA SER A 97 7.47 -12.53 -15.95
C SER A 97 7.39 -11.39 -14.95
N VAL A 98 7.62 -11.69 -13.67
CA VAL A 98 7.73 -10.71 -12.60
C VAL A 98 8.93 -9.78 -12.82
N PHE A 99 10.08 -10.34 -13.20
CA PHE A 99 11.26 -9.54 -13.52
C PHE A 99 11.06 -8.61 -14.72
N GLU A 100 10.40 -9.10 -15.78
CA GLU A 100 10.04 -8.28 -16.95
C GLU A 100 9.04 -7.16 -16.57
N LEU A 101 8.07 -7.44 -15.71
CA LEU A 101 7.14 -6.44 -15.16
C LEU A 101 7.88 -5.37 -14.34
N LYS A 102 8.87 -5.76 -13.54
CA LYS A 102 9.71 -4.82 -12.78
C LYS A 102 10.47 -3.89 -13.73
N GLN A 103 11.12 -4.43 -14.77
CA GLN A 103 11.82 -3.62 -15.77
C GLN A 103 10.88 -2.63 -16.47
N ALA A 104 9.69 -3.09 -16.88
CA ALA A 104 8.69 -2.22 -17.51
C ALA A 104 8.27 -1.08 -16.56
N SER A 105 8.07 -1.39 -15.28
CA SER A 105 7.74 -0.39 -14.25
C SER A 105 8.88 0.60 -14.03
N ASP A 106 10.12 0.14 -13.95
CA ASP A 106 11.30 0.99 -13.77
C ASP A 106 11.53 1.93 -14.97
N SER A 107 11.17 1.50 -16.18
CA SER A 107 11.29 2.36 -17.37
C SER A 107 10.47 3.65 -17.25
N VAL A 108 9.44 3.66 -16.40
CA VAL A 108 8.58 4.83 -16.12
C VAL A 108 8.84 5.43 -14.75
N PHE A 109 9.13 4.59 -13.74
CA PHE A 109 9.16 4.96 -12.32
C PHE A 109 10.52 4.76 -11.65
N ALA A 110 11.62 4.68 -12.41
CA ALA A 110 12.97 4.67 -11.86
C ALA A 110 13.22 5.90 -10.97
N ASP A 111 12.97 7.11 -11.49
CA ASP A 111 13.01 8.34 -10.72
C ASP A 111 11.62 8.66 -10.13
N PHE A 112 11.51 8.55 -8.81
CA PHE A 112 10.28 8.88 -8.09
C PHE A 112 10.22 10.33 -7.62
N THR A 113 11.28 11.13 -7.85
CA THR A 113 11.35 12.55 -7.46
C THR A 113 10.16 13.37 -7.98
N PRO A 114 9.67 13.18 -9.23
CA PRO A 114 8.50 13.91 -9.73
C PRO A 114 7.23 13.56 -8.95
N VAL A 115 7.04 12.28 -8.61
CA VAL A 115 5.90 11.81 -7.81
C VAL A 115 5.98 12.35 -6.40
N GLN A 116 7.15 12.26 -5.77
CA GLN A 116 7.38 12.81 -4.44
C GLN A 116 7.05 14.30 -4.40
N ARG A 117 7.61 15.09 -5.32
CA ARG A 117 7.33 16.52 -5.42
C ARG A 117 5.83 16.78 -5.54
N ARG A 118 5.12 16.06 -6.41
CA ARG A 118 3.67 16.22 -6.55
C ARG A 118 2.93 15.97 -5.23
N LEU A 119 3.32 14.95 -4.46
CA LEU A 119 2.71 14.65 -3.16
C LEU A 119 3.06 15.68 -2.08
N GLU A 120 4.28 16.21 -2.09
CA GLU A 120 4.73 17.26 -1.15
C GLU A 120 3.98 18.58 -1.34
N PHE A 121 3.44 18.83 -2.53
CA PHE A 121 2.74 20.06 -2.92
C PHE A 121 1.25 19.83 -3.29
N ALA A 122 0.68 18.65 -3.02
CA ALA A 122 -0.69 18.30 -3.41
C ALA A 122 -1.81 18.98 -2.56
N TRP A 123 -1.43 19.85 -1.64
CA TRP A 123 -2.28 20.34 -0.54
C TRP A 123 -2.36 21.86 -0.49
#